data_AF-A0A519ZAU9-F1
#
_entry.id   AF-A0A519ZAU9-F1
#
_cell.length_a   1.000
_cell.length_b   1.000
_cell.length_c   1.000
_cell.angle_alpha   90.00
_cell.angle_beta   90.00
_cell.angle_gamma   90.00
#
_symmetry.space_group_name_H-M   'P 1'
#
loop_
_entity.id
_entity.type
_entity.pdbx_description
1 polymer ?
#
loop_
_entity_poly.entity_id
_entity_poly.type
_entity_poly.pdbx_seq_one_letter_code
_entity_poly.pdbx_strand_id
1 'polypeptide(L)'
;MQDVPSKHPASGPRKQILRARSALARLQLGLMAAALIFTALWFFYWWPRSPLAALLGAVLILGGYALVLALEGLAAAWLNRLDEAPRARGRDLLGAWWQEVCVAPQVFLWRQPFRWASLPDDEEPTAPGTPAVVFIHGFVCNRGLWLPWMRRLRDQGVPYVSVNLEPVFGSIDDYAELISEGVRRAHALTGAPPMLVCHSMGGLAARVWLASEPQTAVHRVVTIGSPHRGTWLGRFSRVANGRQMRLGGDWLLALQAREAQIAPTGTYARFVCWYSNADNIV
;
A
#
# COMPACT_ATOMS: atom_id res chain seq x y z
N MET A 1 -58.32 13.92 -17.26
CA MET A 1 -57.32 14.99 -17.13
C MET A 1 -56.14 14.36 -16.43
N GLN A 2 -55.20 13.83 -17.23
CA GLN A 2 -54.14 12.92 -16.77
C GLN A 2 -52.92 13.71 -16.31
N ASP A 3 -52.40 13.30 -15.14
CA ASP A 3 -51.23 13.82 -14.46
C ASP A 3 -49.95 13.70 -15.30
N VAL A 4 -49.18 14.79 -15.32
CA VAL A 4 -47.85 14.88 -15.92
C VAL A 4 -46.82 14.39 -14.88
N PRO A 5 -46.00 13.37 -15.16
CA PRO A 5 -44.96 12.96 -14.24
C PRO A 5 -43.77 13.94 -14.29
N SER A 6 -43.42 14.46 -13.11
CA SER A 6 -42.27 15.32 -12.87
C SER A 6 -40.94 14.60 -13.19
N LYS A 7 -40.08 15.24 -13.99
CA LYS A 7 -38.71 14.80 -14.25
C LYS A 7 -37.86 14.96 -12.98
N HIS A 8 -37.46 13.85 -12.37
CA HIS A 8 -36.28 13.83 -11.51
C HIS A 8 -35.02 13.89 -12.39
N PRO A 9 -34.08 14.84 -12.18
CA PRO A 9 -32.80 14.80 -12.87
C PRO A 9 -31.96 13.66 -12.28
N ALA A 10 -31.61 12.70 -13.14
CA ALA A 10 -30.64 11.66 -12.86
C ALA A 10 -29.34 12.28 -12.34
N SER A 11 -28.98 11.93 -11.11
CA SER A 11 -27.69 12.27 -10.53
C SER A 11 -26.58 11.56 -11.31
N GLY A 12 -25.89 12.28 -12.19
CA GLY A 12 -24.85 11.71 -13.05
C GLY A 12 -23.62 11.16 -12.29
N PRO A 13 -22.76 10.37 -13.00
CA PRO A 13 -21.60 9.66 -12.43
C PRO A 13 -20.57 10.55 -11.73
N ARG A 14 -20.53 11.83 -12.10
CA ARG A 14 -19.63 12.87 -11.55
C ARG A 14 -19.69 13.03 -10.02
N LYS A 15 -20.76 12.58 -9.36
CA LYS A 15 -20.92 12.69 -7.89
C LYS A 15 -20.23 11.59 -7.08
N GLN A 16 -19.82 10.46 -7.68
CA GLN A 16 -19.17 9.36 -6.92
C GLN A 16 -17.67 9.58 -6.72
N ILE A 17 -16.95 10.15 -7.70
CA ILE A 17 -15.50 10.43 -7.59
C ILE A 17 -15.19 11.49 -6.52
N LEU A 18 -16.10 12.46 -6.32
CA LEU A 18 -15.96 13.54 -5.33
C LEU A 18 -16.11 13.10 -3.86
N ARG A 19 -16.35 11.81 -3.58
CA ARG A 19 -16.54 11.28 -2.23
C ARG A 19 -15.45 10.35 -1.72
N ALA A 20 -14.39 10.10 -2.49
CA ALA A 20 -13.26 9.36 -1.98
C ALA A 20 -12.60 10.21 -0.86
N ARG A 21 -12.70 9.76 0.38
CA ARG A 21 -12.12 10.39 1.56
C ARG A 21 -11.02 9.47 2.08
N SER A 22 -9.75 9.73 1.78
CA SER A 22 -8.68 8.95 2.43
C SER A 22 -8.57 9.34 3.91
N ALA A 23 -8.94 8.43 4.81
CA ALA A 23 -8.75 8.61 6.26
C ALA A 23 -7.27 8.72 6.60
N LEU A 24 -6.44 7.92 5.91
CA LEU A 24 -4.99 7.97 6.05
C LEU A 24 -4.40 9.33 5.65
N ALA A 25 -4.82 9.91 4.52
CA ALA A 25 -4.30 11.21 4.09
C ALA A 25 -4.57 12.30 5.14
N ARG A 26 -5.76 12.31 5.76
CA ARG A 26 -6.09 13.24 6.84
C ARG A 26 -5.25 13.00 8.10
N LEU A 27 -5.04 11.73 8.46
CA LEU A 27 -4.18 11.37 9.59
C LEU A 27 -2.74 11.84 9.35
N GLN A 28 -2.19 11.59 8.17
CA GLN A 28 -0.84 12.03 7.78
C GLN A 28 -0.71 13.55 7.80
N LEU A 29 -1.70 14.30 7.29
CA LEU A 29 -1.73 15.75 7.37
C LEU A 29 -1.71 16.25 8.82
N GLY A 30 -2.52 15.64 9.69
CA GLY A 30 -2.56 15.98 11.12
C GLY A 30 -1.23 15.72 11.82
N LEU A 31 -0.63 14.54 11.60
CA LEU A 31 0.68 14.17 12.16
C LEU A 31 1.79 15.11 11.67
N MET A 32 1.79 15.46 10.39
CA MET A 32 2.78 16.37 9.83
C MET A 32 2.62 17.79 10.39
N ALA A 33 1.39 18.30 10.48
CA ALA A 33 1.14 19.60 11.09
C ALA A 33 1.58 19.62 12.56
N ALA A 34 1.27 18.57 13.32
CA ALA A 34 1.72 18.43 14.70
C ALA A 34 3.26 18.40 14.81
N ALA A 35 3.95 17.66 13.95
CA ALA A 35 5.40 17.59 13.92
C ALA A 35 6.04 18.95 13.58
N LEU A 36 5.47 19.69 12.63
CA LEU A 36 5.95 21.04 12.27
C LEU A 36 5.73 22.04 13.40
N ILE A 37 4.55 22.03 14.03
CA ILE A 37 4.26 22.87 15.21
C ILE A 37 5.24 22.53 16.34
N PHE A 38 5.42 21.25 16.65
CA PHE A 38 6.35 20.81 17.69
C PHE A 38 7.79 21.24 17.40
N THR A 39 8.23 21.11 16.14
CA THR A 39 9.55 21.57 15.70
C THR A 39 9.71 23.08 15.87
N ALA A 40 8.71 23.87 15.49
CA ALA A 40 8.74 25.32 15.66
C ALA A 40 8.80 25.71 17.15
N LEU A 41 7.95 25.10 17.99
CA LEU A 41 7.96 25.33 19.43
C LEU A 41 9.32 24.99 20.06
N TRP A 42 9.90 23.84 19.71
CA TRP A 42 11.24 23.46 20.14
C TRP A 42 12.27 24.50 19.72
N PHE A 43 12.28 24.85 18.43
CA PHE A 43 13.26 25.75 17.85
C PHE A 43 13.21 27.13 18.52
N PHE A 44 12.04 27.75 18.62
CA PHE A 44 11.90 29.08 19.23
C PHE A 44 12.15 29.08 20.74
N TYR A 45 11.83 27.99 21.44
CA TYR A 45 12.15 27.86 22.86
C TYR A 45 13.67 27.78 23.11
N TRP A 46 14.39 27.00 22.31
CA TRP A 46 15.83 26.78 22.50
C TRP A 46 16.70 27.84 21.85
N TRP A 47 16.25 28.53 20.79
CA TRP A 47 17.06 29.50 20.04
C TRP A 47 17.77 30.55 20.92
N PRO A 48 17.08 31.27 21.84
CA PRO A 48 17.74 32.26 22.69
C PRO A 48 18.63 31.64 23.79
N ARG A 49 18.51 30.34 24.06
CA ARG A 49 19.24 29.63 25.13
C ARG A 49 20.49 28.91 24.59
N SER A 50 20.33 28.22 23.47
CA SER A 50 21.38 27.48 22.77
C SER A 50 20.92 27.22 21.32
N PRO A 51 21.47 27.98 20.34
CA PRO A 51 21.18 27.75 18.92
C PRO A 51 21.52 26.33 18.46
N LEU A 52 22.59 25.73 19.02
CA LEU A 52 22.97 24.37 18.70
C LEU A 52 21.89 23.36 19.14
N ALA A 53 21.34 23.49 20.35
CA ALA A 53 20.28 22.61 20.83
C ALA A 53 18.98 22.78 20.02
N ALA A 54 18.66 24.01 19.61
CA ALA A 54 17.53 24.31 18.74
C ALA A 54 17.66 23.59 17.39
N LEU A 55 18.83 23.69 16.75
CA LEU A 55 19.11 23.06 15.46
C LEU A 55 19.14 21.53 15.55
N LEU A 56 19.87 20.97 16.53
CA LEU A 56 19.99 19.52 16.70
C LEU A 56 18.62 18.87 16.96
N GLY A 57 17.79 19.48 17.81
CA GLY A 57 16.44 18.95 18.05
C GLY A 57 15.54 19.07 16.82
N ALA A 58 15.60 20.17 16.06
CA ALA A 58 14.84 20.29 14.81
C ALA A 58 15.25 19.24 13.77
N VAL A 59 16.56 19.02 13.60
CA VAL A 59 17.10 17.95 12.73
C VAL A 59 16.66 16.57 13.21
N LEU A 60 16.65 16.32 14.51
CA LEU A 60 16.21 15.03 15.06
C LEU A 60 14.71 14.81 14.86
N ILE A 61 13.86 15.82 15.06
CA ILE A 61 12.41 15.70 14.87
C ILE A 61 12.07 15.44 13.40
N LEU A 62 12.69 16.17 12.48
CA LEU A 62 12.37 16.10 11.05
C LEU A 62 13.13 14.97 10.31
N GLY A 63 14.34 14.63 10.77
CA GLY A 63 15.24 13.67 10.13
C GLY A 63 15.44 12.37 10.90
N GLY A 64 14.94 12.27 12.14
CA GLY A 64 15.14 11.09 13.00
C GLY A 64 14.60 9.79 12.43
N TYR A 65 13.62 9.84 11.53
CA TYR A 65 13.12 8.66 10.81
C TYR A 65 14.22 7.96 10.01
N ALA A 66 15.23 8.69 9.50
CA ALA A 66 16.36 8.10 8.78
C ALA A 66 17.19 7.19 9.69
N LEU A 67 17.34 7.55 10.97
CA LEU A 67 17.99 6.69 11.96
C LEU A 67 17.14 5.44 12.25
N VAL A 68 15.82 5.59 12.36
CA VAL A 68 14.91 4.44 12.53
C VAL A 68 15.05 3.46 11.37
N LEU A 69 15.01 3.94 10.12
CA LEU A 69 15.22 3.11 8.92
C LEU A 69 16.59 2.43 8.92
N ALA A 70 17.66 3.10 9.38
CA ALA A 70 18.98 2.49 9.49
C ALA A 70 18.98 1.33 10.50
N LEU A 71 18.37 1.54 11.68
CA LEU A 71 18.26 0.52 12.71
C LEU A 71 17.40 -0.66 12.25
N GLU A 72 16.30 -0.41 11.54
CA GLU A 72 15.48 -1.45 10.91
C GLU A 72 16.29 -2.25 9.89
N GLY A 73 17.04 -1.59 9.00
CA GLY A 73 17.89 -2.26 8.01
C GLY A 73 19.00 -3.10 8.65
N LEU A 74 19.62 -2.62 9.73
CA LEU A 74 20.60 -3.39 10.49
C LEU A 74 19.96 -4.60 11.20
N ALA A 75 18.77 -4.43 11.77
CA ALA A 75 18.02 -5.52 12.38
C ALA A 75 17.62 -6.57 11.33
N ALA A 76 17.11 -6.15 10.17
CA ALA A 76 16.77 -7.04 9.05
C ALA A 76 18.00 -7.81 8.55
N ALA A 77 19.13 -7.12 8.34
CA ALA A 77 20.38 -7.77 7.94
C ALA A 77 20.88 -8.80 8.97
N TRP A 78 20.66 -8.54 10.26
CA TRP A 78 21.02 -9.47 11.33
C TRP A 78 20.06 -10.65 11.44
N LEU A 79 18.76 -10.43 11.32
CA LEU A 79 17.72 -11.46 11.40
C LEU A 79 17.79 -12.40 10.20
N ASN A 80 17.92 -11.83 9.00
CA ASN A 80 17.91 -12.56 7.73
C ASN A 80 19.28 -13.18 7.41
N ARG A 81 20.26 -13.10 8.31
CA ARG A 81 21.58 -13.73 8.12
C ARG A 81 21.50 -15.25 7.95
N LEU A 82 20.45 -15.88 8.49
CA LEU A 82 20.23 -17.34 8.40
C LEU A 82 19.22 -17.71 7.31
N ASP A 83 18.74 -16.74 6.54
CA ASP A 83 17.87 -17.01 5.40
C ASP A 83 18.65 -17.75 4.29
N GLU A 84 17.94 -18.57 3.53
CA GLU A 84 18.48 -19.24 2.33
C GLU A 84 18.75 -18.21 1.21
N ALA A 85 18.06 -17.08 1.24
CA ALA A 85 18.27 -15.99 0.29
C ALA A 85 19.70 -15.41 0.37
N PRO A 86 20.30 -14.99 -0.76
CA PRO A 86 21.62 -14.38 -0.75
C PRO A 86 21.66 -13.10 0.11
N ARG A 87 22.66 -12.97 0.97
CA ARG A 87 22.82 -11.78 1.81
C ARG A 87 23.13 -10.54 0.98
N ALA A 88 22.44 -9.43 1.26
CA ALA A 88 22.84 -8.12 0.74
C ALA A 88 24.21 -7.71 1.27
N ARG A 89 25.06 -7.11 0.42
CA ARG A 89 26.36 -6.60 0.87
C ARG A 89 26.15 -5.28 1.62
N GLY A 90 27.12 -4.87 2.44
CA GLY A 90 27.04 -3.61 3.19
C GLY A 90 26.77 -2.37 2.31
N ARG A 91 27.33 -2.32 1.10
CA ARG A 91 27.06 -1.25 0.13
C ARG A 91 25.61 -1.26 -0.39
N ASP A 92 25.02 -2.45 -0.53
CA ASP A 92 23.66 -2.61 -1.04
C ASP A 92 22.67 -2.19 0.06
N LEU A 93 22.96 -2.54 1.33
CA LEU A 93 22.21 -2.08 2.50
C LEU A 93 22.27 -0.56 2.67
N LEU A 94 23.46 0.05 2.53
CA LEU A 94 23.61 1.50 2.58
C LEU A 94 22.87 2.19 1.44
N GLY A 95 22.94 1.63 0.23
CA GLY A 95 22.22 2.13 -0.94
C GLY A 95 20.70 2.05 -0.76
N ALA A 96 20.18 0.91 -0.27
CA ALA A 96 18.77 0.71 0.03
C ALA A 96 18.28 1.68 1.12
N TRP A 97 19.04 1.83 2.20
CA TRP A 97 18.74 2.80 3.26
C TRP A 97 18.65 4.23 2.70
N TRP A 98 19.63 4.66 1.92
CA TRP A 98 19.64 6.01 1.35
C TRP A 98 18.47 6.24 0.37
N GLN A 99 18.14 5.23 -0.45
CA GLN A 99 16.97 5.28 -1.32
C GLN A 99 15.68 5.43 -0.51
N GLU A 100 15.52 4.67 0.58
CA GLU A 100 14.33 4.74 1.43
C GLU A 100 14.25 6.11 2.14
N VAL A 101 15.36 6.64 2.63
CA VAL A 101 15.44 8.01 3.20
C VAL A 101 14.96 9.07 2.21
N CYS A 102 15.28 8.91 0.92
CA CYS A 102 14.83 9.84 -0.11
C CYS A 102 13.38 9.61 -0.56
N VAL A 103 12.93 8.37 -0.65
CA VAL A 103 11.61 8.01 -1.19
C VAL A 103 10.50 8.13 -0.14
N ALA A 104 10.76 7.76 1.11
CA ALA A 104 9.76 7.76 2.17
C ALA A 104 9.09 9.14 2.36
N PRO A 105 9.82 10.28 2.44
CA PRO A 105 9.19 11.60 2.49
C PRO A 105 8.34 11.91 1.26
N GLN A 106 8.80 11.53 0.06
CA GLN A 106 8.04 11.76 -1.18
C GLN A 106 6.71 11.00 -1.16
N VAL A 107 6.68 9.81 -0.58
CA VAL A 107 5.48 8.99 -0.49
C VAL A 107 4.60 9.45 0.68
N PHE A 108 5.11 9.41 1.90
CA PHE A 108 4.34 9.58 3.14
C PHE A 108 4.10 11.05 3.54
N LEU A 109 4.96 11.99 3.12
CA LEU A 109 4.82 13.42 3.45
C LEU A 109 4.35 14.27 2.26
N TRP A 110 4.26 13.70 1.07
CA TRP A 110 3.81 14.43 -0.13
C TRP A 110 2.70 13.71 -0.90
N ARG A 111 3.01 12.59 -1.55
CA ARG A 111 2.07 11.95 -2.49
C ARG A 111 0.79 11.49 -1.81
N GLN A 112 0.90 10.77 -0.70
CA GLN A 112 -0.24 10.24 0.02
C GLN A 112 -1.10 11.30 0.73
N PRO A 113 -0.55 12.29 1.44
CA PRO A 113 -1.37 13.31 2.10
C PRO A 113 -2.00 14.31 1.12
N PHE A 114 -1.27 14.75 0.09
CA PHE A 114 -1.69 15.88 -0.76
C PHE A 114 -2.14 15.51 -2.17
N ARG A 115 -1.60 14.42 -2.75
CA ARG A 115 -1.74 14.13 -4.18
C ARG A 115 -2.43 12.81 -4.47
N TRP A 116 -2.93 12.10 -3.46
CA TRP A 116 -3.46 10.75 -3.62
C TRP A 116 -4.64 10.68 -4.61
N ALA A 117 -5.44 11.75 -4.73
CA ALA A 117 -6.56 11.85 -5.67
C ALA A 117 -6.19 12.53 -7.01
N SER A 118 -4.92 12.83 -7.26
CA SER A 118 -4.50 13.63 -8.43
C SER A 118 -4.60 12.91 -9.78
N LEU A 119 -4.69 11.58 -9.78
CA LEU A 119 -4.93 10.76 -10.96
C LEU A 119 -6.08 9.81 -10.64
N PRO A 120 -7.32 10.09 -11.11
CA PRO A 120 -8.45 9.20 -10.86
C PRO A 120 -8.27 7.84 -11.56
N ASP A 121 -9.08 6.86 -11.17
CA ASP A 121 -9.17 5.60 -11.92
C ASP A 121 -9.87 5.83 -13.26
N ASP A 122 -9.73 4.87 -14.17
CA ASP A 122 -10.52 4.84 -15.39
C ASP A 122 -11.97 4.39 -15.10
N GLU A 123 -12.91 4.95 -15.85
CA GLU A 123 -14.36 4.67 -15.70
C GLU A 123 -15.01 4.22 -16.99
N GLU A 124 -14.47 4.63 -18.14
CA GLU A 124 -15.02 4.30 -19.44
C GLU A 124 -14.35 3.03 -19.99
N PRO A 125 -15.13 2.11 -20.59
CA PRO A 125 -14.57 0.97 -21.30
C PRO A 125 -13.56 1.40 -22.36
N THR A 126 -12.46 0.66 -22.45
CA THR A 126 -11.38 0.86 -23.42
C THR A 126 -11.35 -0.30 -24.42
N ALA A 127 -10.42 -0.27 -25.38
CA ALA A 127 -10.33 -1.30 -26.42
C ALA A 127 -10.18 -2.71 -25.81
N PRO A 128 -10.94 -3.71 -26.30
CA PRO A 128 -10.90 -5.06 -25.75
C PRO A 128 -9.51 -5.70 -25.86
N GLY A 129 -9.18 -6.56 -24.89
CA GLY A 129 -8.09 -7.54 -25.01
C GLY A 129 -6.80 -7.26 -24.23
N THR A 130 -6.55 -6.03 -23.79
CA THR A 130 -5.44 -5.75 -22.85
C THR A 130 -5.97 -5.75 -21.41
N PRO A 131 -5.48 -6.62 -20.51
CA PRO A 131 -5.90 -6.62 -19.11
C PRO A 131 -5.73 -5.27 -18.42
N ALA A 132 -6.78 -4.79 -17.76
CA ALA A 132 -6.67 -3.66 -16.84
C ALA A 132 -5.85 -4.04 -15.60
N VAL A 133 -5.20 -3.05 -14.98
CA VAL A 133 -4.39 -3.23 -13.76
C VAL A 133 -5.20 -2.85 -12.53
N VAL A 134 -5.18 -3.68 -11.49
CA VAL A 134 -5.71 -3.36 -10.16
C VAL A 134 -4.56 -3.15 -9.19
N PHE A 135 -4.40 -1.92 -8.70
CA PHE A 135 -3.37 -1.58 -7.73
C PHE A 135 -3.86 -1.77 -6.29
N ILE A 136 -3.11 -2.57 -5.51
CA ILE A 136 -3.44 -2.91 -4.12
C ILE A 136 -2.24 -2.54 -3.22
N HIS A 137 -2.35 -1.45 -2.47
CA HIS A 137 -1.23 -0.93 -1.66
C HIS A 137 -1.00 -1.71 -0.36
N GLY A 138 0.08 -1.37 0.34
CA GLY A 138 0.48 -1.97 1.61
C GLY A 138 -0.08 -1.30 2.86
N PHE A 139 0.45 -1.71 4.01
CA PHE A 139 0.14 -1.13 5.32
C PHE A 139 0.47 0.36 5.37
N VAL A 140 -0.37 1.17 6.02
CA VAL A 140 -0.21 2.64 6.17
C VAL A 140 0.04 3.32 4.81
N CYS A 141 -0.60 2.80 3.76
CA CYS A 141 -0.59 3.40 2.43
C CYS A 141 -2.00 3.78 1.97
N ASN A 142 -2.08 4.63 0.94
CA ASN A 142 -3.23 4.84 0.08
C ASN A 142 -2.76 4.82 -1.38
N ARG A 143 -3.70 4.98 -2.33
CA ARG A 143 -3.40 4.99 -3.77
C ARG A 143 -2.34 5.99 -4.22
N GLY A 144 -2.02 7.00 -3.41
CA GLY A 144 -0.93 7.95 -3.66
C GLY A 144 0.45 7.30 -3.85
N LEU A 145 0.66 6.10 -3.27
CA LEU A 145 1.83 5.26 -3.51
C LEU A 145 2.04 5.00 -5.01
N TRP A 146 0.96 4.74 -5.73
CA TRP A 146 0.97 4.29 -7.13
C TRP A 146 1.08 5.41 -8.15
N LEU A 147 1.10 6.69 -7.74
CA LEU A 147 1.07 7.81 -8.70
C LEU A 147 2.11 7.72 -9.84
N PRO A 148 3.38 7.36 -9.62
CA PRO A 148 4.32 7.21 -10.74
C PRO A 148 3.91 6.10 -11.71
N TRP A 149 3.37 4.99 -11.21
CA TRP A 149 2.92 3.85 -12.02
C TRP A 149 1.63 4.18 -12.76
N MET A 150 0.68 4.84 -12.10
CA MET A 150 -0.55 5.34 -12.71
C MET A 150 -0.25 6.29 -13.87
N ARG A 151 0.70 7.22 -13.73
CA ARG A 151 1.12 8.09 -14.86
C ARG A 151 1.63 7.25 -16.02
N ARG A 152 2.56 6.33 -15.75
CA ARG A 152 3.13 5.47 -16.78
C ARG A 152 2.07 4.64 -17.50
N LEU A 153 1.10 4.08 -16.79
CA LEU A 153 0.00 3.33 -17.41
C LEU A 153 -0.90 4.23 -18.25
N ARG A 154 -1.23 5.45 -17.77
CA ARG A 154 -1.97 6.44 -18.58
C ARG A 154 -1.25 6.78 -19.88
N ASP A 155 0.06 7.05 -19.79
CA ASP A 155 0.89 7.39 -20.96
C ASP A 155 0.95 6.22 -21.96
N GLN A 156 0.76 4.99 -21.49
CA GLN A 156 0.70 3.77 -22.30
C GLN A 156 -0.72 3.39 -22.75
N GLY A 157 -1.74 4.13 -22.33
CA GLY A 157 -3.15 3.79 -22.61
C GLY A 157 -3.62 2.50 -21.94
N VAL A 158 -2.96 2.05 -20.87
CA VAL A 158 -3.35 0.86 -20.12
C VAL A 158 -4.30 1.27 -18.98
N PRO A 159 -5.55 0.78 -18.97
CA PRO A 159 -6.52 1.15 -17.95
C PRO A 159 -6.16 0.57 -16.59
N TYR A 160 -6.48 1.30 -15.52
CA TYR A 160 -6.30 0.82 -14.15
C TYR A 160 -7.40 1.24 -13.19
N VAL A 161 -7.51 0.44 -12.14
CA VAL A 161 -8.30 0.70 -10.93
C VAL A 161 -7.37 0.62 -9.72
N SER A 162 -7.62 1.42 -8.69
CA SER A 162 -6.85 1.34 -7.45
C SER A 162 -7.73 1.19 -6.24
N VAL A 163 -7.28 0.36 -5.30
CA VAL A 163 -8.00 0.04 -4.07
C VAL A 163 -7.33 0.79 -2.92
N ASN A 164 -8.12 1.57 -2.18
CA ASN A 164 -7.72 2.11 -0.88
C ASN A 164 -8.17 1.12 0.21
N LEU A 165 -7.24 0.44 0.86
CA LEU A 165 -7.52 -0.50 1.95
C LEU A 165 -7.88 0.28 3.22
N GLU A 166 -9.18 0.46 3.45
CA GLU A 166 -9.73 1.10 4.65
C GLU A 166 -10.69 0.14 5.37
N PRO A 167 -10.76 0.13 6.71
CA PRO A 167 -10.03 1.00 7.66
C PRO A 167 -8.52 0.74 7.72
N VAL A 168 -7.71 1.78 7.93
CA VAL A 168 -6.23 1.75 7.86
C VAL A 168 -5.58 0.70 8.78
N PHE A 169 -6.21 0.43 9.92
CA PHE A 169 -5.74 -0.49 10.96
C PHE A 169 -6.68 -1.70 11.18
N GLY A 170 -7.59 -1.92 10.23
CA GLY A 170 -8.58 -3.00 10.23
C GLY A 170 -7.97 -4.38 9.97
N SER A 171 -8.82 -5.40 9.93
CA SER A 171 -8.40 -6.76 9.55
C SER A 171 -8.08 -6.81 8.06
N ILE A 172 -7.10 -7.63 7.66
CA ILE A 172 -6.82 -7.92 6.25
C ILE A 172 -8.01 -8.66 5.62
N ASP A 173 -8.75 -9.45 6.40
CA ASP A 173 -9.95 -10.17 5.95
C ASP A 173 -11.04 -9.22 5.41
N ASP A 174 -11.17 -8.04 6.03
CA ASP A 174 -12.21 -7.07 5.70
C ASP A 174 -11.98 -6.37 4.36
N TYR A 175 -10.77 -6.49 3.78
CA TYR A 175 -10.44 -5.84 2.51
C TYR A 175 -10.92 -6.62 1.28
N ALA A 176 -11.39 -7.85 1.43
CA ALA A 176 -11.78 -8.69 0.30
C ALA A 176 -12.88 -8.05 -0.57
N GLU A 177 -13.88 -7.40 0.04
CA GLU A 177 -14.96 -6.74 -0.69
C GLU A 177 -14.45 -5.53 -1.51
N LEU A 178 -13.52 -4.75 -0.94
CA LEU A 178 -12.90 -3.62 -1.65
C LEU A 178 -12.10 -4.08 -2.86
N ILE A 179 -11.42 -5.22 -2.75
CA ILE A 179 -10.67 -5.84 -3.84
C ILE A 179 -11.62 -6.39 -4.90
N SER A 180 -12.69 -7.08 -4.49
CA SER A 180 -13.74 -7.60 -5.38
C SER A 180 -14.32 -6.50 -6.26
N GLU A 181 -14.71 -5.37 -5.66
CA GLU A 181 -15.23 -4.22 -6.40
C GLU A 181 -14.18 -3.64 -7.36
N GLY A 182 -12.92 -3.53 -6.93
CA GLY A 182 -11.83 -3.07 -7.78
C GLY A 182 -11.60 -3.98 -9.00
N VAL A 183 -11.65 -5.30 -8.79
CA VAL A 183 -11.52 -6.32 -9.84
C VAL A 183 -12.70 -6.29 -10.80
N ARG A 184 -13.93 -6.19 -10.29
CA ARG A 184 -15.14 -6.08 -11.11
C ARG A 184 -15.11 -4.84 -12.01
N ARG A 185 -14.71 -3.69 -11.45
CA ARG A 185 -14.52 -2.45 -12.22
C ARG A 185 -13.45 -2.62 -13.29
N ALA A 186 -12.29 -3.17 -12.95
CA ALA A 186 -11.21 -3.38 -13.90
C ALA A 186 -11.60 -4.34 -15.03
N HIS A 187 -12.33 -5.41 -14.71
CA HIS A 187 -12.89 -6.31 -15.70
C HIS A 187 -13.87 -5.59 -16.64
N ALA A 188 -14.76 -4.75 -16.10
CA ALA A 188 -15.70 -3.98 -16.90
C ALA A 188 -15.04 -2.98 -17.86
N LEU A 189 -13.82 -2.52 -17.56
CA LEU A 189 -13.07 -1.60 -18.45
C LEU A 189 -12.59 -2.27 -19.74
N THR A 190 -12.37 -3.59 -19.76
CA THR A 190 -11.64 -4.26 -20.86
C THR A 190 -12.26 -5.58 -21.32
N GLY A 191 -13.16 -6.17 -20.52
CA GLY A 191 -13.68 -7.53 -20.69
C GLY A 191 -12.65 -8.63 -20.41
N ALA A 192 -11.40 -8.29 -20.10
CA ALA A 192 -10.33 -9.25 -19.83
C ALA A 192 -10.17 -9.48 -18.32
N PRO A 193 -9.70 -10.67 -17.88
CA PRO A 193 -9.27 -10.89 -16.50
C PRO A 193 -8.18 -9.88 -16.10
N PRO A 194 -8.34 -9.08 -15.04
CA PRO A 194 -7.37 -8.04 -14.70
C PRO A 194 -6.06 -8.61 -14.16
N MET A 195 -5.00 -7.80 -14.20
CA MET A 195 -3.73 -8.05 -13.53
C MET A 195 -3.71 -7.34 -12.17
N LEU A 196 -3.42 -8.06 -11.10
CA LEU A 196 -3.24 -7.45 -9.78
C LEU A 196 -1.78 -7.04 -9.59
N VAL A 197 -1.54 -5.82 -9.14
CA VAL A 197 -0.23 -5.34 -8.73
C VAL A 197 -0.31 -4.91 -7.27
N CYS A 198 0.35 -5.67 -6.42
CA CYS A 198 0.22 -5.60 -4.98
C CYS A 198 1.55 -5.18 -4.34
N HIS A 199 1.52 -4.26 -3.39
CA HIS A 199 2.68 -3.87 -2.60
C HIS A 199 2.52 -4.31 -1.15
N SER A 200 3.57 -4.89 -0.56
CA SER A 200 3.64 -5.24 0.87
C SER A 200 2.39 -6.01 1.32
N MET A 201 1.69 -5.57 2.37
CA MET A 201 0.42 -6.14 2.87
C MET A 201 -0.64 -6.38 1.78
N GLY A 202 -0.66 -5.58 0.71
CA GLY A 202 -1.62 -5.73 -0.38
C GLY A 202 -1.56 -7.10 -1.06
N GLY A 203 -0.40 -7.77 -1.05
CA GLY A 203 -0.26 -9.14 -1.56
C GLY A 203 -0.98 -10.16 -0.69
N LEU A 204 -0.99 -9.95 0.64
CA LEU A 204 -1.76 -10.77 1.57
C LEU A 204 -3.26 -10.51 1.44
N ALA A 205 -3.66 -9.25 1.25
CA ALA A 205 -5.05 -8.91 0.99
C ALA A 205 -5.56 -9.54 -0.32
N ALA A 206 -4.75 -9.55 -1.37
CA ALA A 206 -5.07 -10.24 -2.62
C ALA A 206 -5.22 -11.76 -2.44
N ARG A 207 -4.37 -12.38 -1.62
CA ARG A 207 -4.47 -13.80 -1.26
C ARG A 207 -5.77 -14.14 -0.53
N VAL A 208 -6.14 -13.34 0.48
CA VAL A 208 -7.42 -13.46 1.19
C VAL A 208 -8.60 -13.35 0.23
N TRP A 209 -8.57 -12.36 -0.67
CA TRP A 209 -9.62 -12.17 -1.66
C TRP A 209 -9.72 -13.36 -2.62
N LEU A 210 -8.61 -13.84 -3.17
CA LEU A 210 -8.59 -15.04 -4.04
C LEU A 210 -9.13 -16.29 -3.36
N ALA A 211 -8.83 -16.47 -2.06
CA ALA A 211 -9.39 -17.58 -1.28
C ALA A 211 -10.89 -17.42 -1.00
N SER A 212 -11.43 -16.20 -1.13
CA SER A 212 -12.84 -15.88 -0.93
C SER A 212 -13.64 -15.94 -2.23
N GLU A 213 -12.99 -15.70 -3.37
CA GLU A 213 -13.58 -15.77 -4.71
C GLU A 213 -12.73 -16.61 -5.68
N PRO A 214 -12.59 -17.93 -5.44
CA PRO A 214 -11.66 -18.77 -6.20
C PRO A 214 -12.02 -18.94 -7.69
N GLN A 215 -13.27 -18.64 -8.07
CA GLN A 215 -13.74 -18.71 -9.45
C GLN A 215 -13.50 -17.40 -10.23
N THR A 216 -13.14 -16.31 -9.55
CA THR A 216 -12.91 -15.03 -10.22
C THR A 216 -11.60 -15.08 -10.99
N ALA A 217 -11.68 -14.91 -12.32
CA ALA A 217 -10.53 -15.00 -13.18
C ALA A 217 -9.62 -13.75 -13.02
N VAL A 218 -8.34 -14.00 -12.74
CA VAL A 218 -7.27 -12.99 -12.82
C VAL A 218 -6.19 -13.44 -13.80
N HIS A 219 -5.61 -12.49 -14.53
CA HIS A 219 -4.55 -12.77 -15.49
C HIS A 219 -3.24 -13.17 -14.78
N ARG A 220 -2.78 -12.32 -13.85
CA ARG A 220 -1.57 -12.50 -13.05
C ARG A 220 -1.72 -11.75 -11.72
N VAL A 221 -0.97 -12.19 -10.72
CA VAL A 221 -0.82 -11.47 -9.44
C VAL A 221 0.66 -11.14 -9.26
N VAL A 222 1.00 -9.87 -9.35
CA VAL A 222 2.36 -9.38 -9.11
C VAL A 222 2.42 -8.85 -7.69
N THR A 223 3.34 -9.36 -6.87
CA THR A 223 3.55 -8.87 -5.51
C THR A 223 4.94 -8.29 -5.36
N ILE A 224 5.04 -7.11 -4.74
CA ILE A 224 6.30 -6.37 -4.54
C ILE A 224 6.52 -6.22 -3.03
N GLY A 225 7.55 -6.89 -2.49
CA GLY A 225 7.90 -6.84 -1.07
C GLY A 225 6.80 -7.38 -0.15
N SER A 226 5.97 -8.32 -0.63
CA SER A 226 4.87 -8.86 0.17
C SER A 226 5.34 -9.86 1.21
N PRO A 227 4.99 -9.68 2.50
CA PRO A 227 5.38 -10.59 3.57
C PRO A 227 4.52 -11.86 3.55
N HIS A 228 4.68 -12.71 2.54
CA HIS A 228 3.87 -13.94 2.34
C HIS A 228 3.94 -14.92 3.52
N ARG A 229 5.03 -14.86 4.29
CA ARG A 229 5.25 -15.62 5.53
C ARG A 229 5.19 -14.75 6.80
N GLY A 230 4.81 -13.48 6.64
CA GLY A 230 4.81 -12.47 7.68
C GLY A 230 6.15 -11.75 7.79
N THR A 231 6.23 -10.79 8.70
CA THR A 231 7.40 -9.98 9.01
C THR A 231 7.73 -10.09 10.50
N TRP A 232 9.01 -10.03 10.83
CA TRP A 232 9.49 -9.97 12.21
C TRP A 232 8.86 -8.81 12.98
N LEU A 233 8.73 -7.63 12.37
CA LEU A 233 8.18 -6.41 12.99
C LEU A 233 6.71 -6.57 13.40
N GLY A 234 5.95 -7.44 12.72
CA GLY A 234 4.54 -7.70 13.03
C GLY A 234 4.29 -8.16 14.47
N ARG A 235 5.31 -8.72 15.15
CA ARG A 235 5.23 -9.14 16.57
C ARG A 235 4.96 -7.98 17.53
N PHE A 236 5.32 -6.75 17.16
CA PHE A 236 5.18 -5.58 18.01
C PHE A 236 3.89 -4.79 17.72
N SER A 237 3.15 -5.18 16.68
CA SER A 237 1.93 -4.49 16.30
C SER A 237 0.79 -4.74 17.29
N ARG A 238 0.09 -3.66 17.63
CA ARG A 238 -1.16 -3.70 18.42
C ARG A 238 -2.42 -3.54 17.55
N VAL A 239 -2.27 -3.34 16.26
CA VAL A 239 -3.38 -3.21 15.30
C VAL A 239 -3.64 -4.53 14.55
N ALA A 240 -4.86 -4.73 14.05
CA ALA A 240 -5.32 -6.02 13.53
C ALA A 240 -4.45 -6.54 12.37
N ASN A 241 -4.36 -5.79 11.28
CA ASN A 241 -3.52 -6.13 10.13
C ASN A 241 -2.05 -6.35 10.49
N GLY A 242 -1.46 -5.54 11.38
CA GLY A 242 -0.07 -5.76 11.81
C GLY A 242 0.12 -7.06 12.62
N ARG A 243 -0.86 -7.49 13.43
CA ARG A 243 -0.83 -8.80 14.09
C ARG A 243 -0.97 -9.95 13.08
N GLN A 244 -1.80 -9.78 12.06
CA GLN A 244 -1.98 -10.76 10.99
C GLN A 244 -0.71 -10.93 10.14
N MET A 245 0.11 -9.88 10.03
CA MET A 245 1.41 -9.92 9.37
C MET A 245 2.55 -10.46 10.25
N ARG A 246 2.29 -10.98 11.46
CA ARG A 246 3.34 -11.55 12.32
C ARG A 246 3.99 -12.76 11.63
N LEU A 247 5.33 -12.77 11.58
CA LEU A 247 6.11 -13.90 11.05
C LEU A 247 5.66 -15.23 11.65
N GLY A 248 5.22 -16.16 10.80
CA GLY A 248 4.73 -17.47 11.22
C GLY A 248 3.49 -17.45 12.13
N GLY A 249 2.69 -16.37 12.10
CA GLY A 249 1.49 -16.26 12.92
C GLY A 249 0.33 -17.15 12.47
N ASP A 250 -0.52 -17.54 13.41
CA ASP A 250 -1.67 -18.45 13.20
C ASP A 250 -2.60 -18.00 12.07
N TRP A 251 -2.80 -16.69 11.89
CA TRP A 251 -3.62 -16.16 10.80
C TRP A 251 -3.03 -16.48 9.41
N LEU A 252 -1.72 -16.35 9.22
CA LEU A 252 -1.06 -16.69 7.95
C LEU A 252 -1.07 -18.20 7.69
N LEU A 253 -0.89 -19.00 8.75
CA LEU A 253 -0.98 -20.46 8.66
C LEU A 253 -2.40 -20.91 8.29
N ALA A 254 -3.42 -20.29 8.89
CA ALA A 254 -4.82 -20.55 8.56
C ALA A 254 -5.16 -20.14 7.11
N LEU A 255 -4.67 -18.99 6.65
CA LEU A 255 -4.81 -18.56 5.26
C LEU A 255 -4.17 -19.58 4.31
N GLN A 256 -2.93 -19.99 4.58
CA GLN A 256 -2.24 -21.00 3.78
C GLN A 256 -2.99 -22.34 3.74
N ALA A 257 -3.54 -22.78 4.87
CA ALA A 257 -4.33 -24.01 4.95
C ALA A 257 -5.62 -23.91 4.12
N ARG A 258 -6.32 -22.77 4.19
CA ARG A 258 -7.52 -22.49 3.38
C ARG A 258 -7.19 -22.48 1.89
N GLU A 259 -6.12 -21.81 1.49
CA GLU A 259 -5.67 -21.75 0.10
C GLU A 259 -5.34 -23.15 -0.45
N ALA A 260 -4.70 -24.00 0.35
CA ALA A 260 -4.38 -25.38 -0.01
C ALA A 260 -5.62 -26.28 -0.15
N GLN A 261 -6.69 -26.02 0.62
CA GLN A 261 -7.96 -26.73 0.46
C GLN A 261 -8.68 -26.36 -0.85
N ILE A 262 -8.59 -25.09 -1.26
CA ILE A 262 -9.22 -24.56 -2.47
C ILE A 262 -8.51 -25.04 -3.73
N ALA A 263 -7.18 -24.92 -3.75
CA ALA A 263 -6.35 -25.30 -4.88
C ALA A 263 -5.16 -26.13 -4.37
N PRO A 264 -5.31 -27.46 -4.21
CA PRO A 264 -4.26 -28.32 -3.66
C PRO A 264 -2.98 -28.35 -4.49
N THR A 265 -3.08 -28.06 -5.79
CA THR A 265 -1.95 -27.94 -6.71
C THR A 265 -1.99 -26.60 -7.42
N GLY A 266 -0.84 -25.97 -7.60
CA GLY A 266 -0.72 -24.73 -8.37
C GLY A 266 -1.38 -23.50 -7.75
N THR A 267 -1.63 -23.48 -6.42
CA THR A 267 -2.21 -22.35 -5.67
C THR A 267 -1.61 -21.00 -6.07
N TYR A 268 -0.28 -20.96 -6.25
CA TYR A 268 0.48 -19.76 -6.57
C TYR A 268 0.98 -19.71 -8.03
N ALA A 269 0.45 -20.55 -8.92
CA ALA A 269 0.93 -20.65 -10.31
C ALA A 269 0.81 -19.34 -11.11
N ARG A 270 -0.05 -18.41 -10.68
CA ARG A 270 -0.26 -17.09 -11.30
C ARG A 270 0.53 -15.97 -10.62
N PHE A 271 1.26 -16.26 -9.54
CA PHE A 271 1.99 -15.26 -8.77
C PHE A 271 3.37 -15.00 -9.38
N VAL A 272 3.74 -13.72 -9.43
CA VAL A 272 5.10 -13.26 -9.72
C VAL A 272 5.53 -12.39 -8.54
N CYS A 273 6.52 -12.86 -7.79
CA CYS A 273 6.98 -12.22 -6.57
C CYS A 273 8.30 -11.48 -6.80
N TRP A 274 8.29 -10.17 -6.60
CA TRP A 274 9.46 -9.32 -6.56
C TRP A 274 9.81 -8.97 -5.12
N TYR A 275 11.06 -9.15 -4.75
CA TYR A 275 11.59 -8.84 -3.42
C TYR A 275 13.01 -8.31 -3.52
N SER A 276 13.53 -7.77 -2.42
CA SER A 276 14.91 -7.32 -2.29
C SER A 276 15.55 -8.01 -1.10
N ASN A 277 16.81 -8.45 -1.23
CA ASN A 277 17.59 -8.97 -0.11
C ASN A 277 17.99 -7.86 0.89
N ALA A 278 17.71 -6.60 0.56
CA ALA A 278 17.91 -5.44 1.40
C ALA A 278 16.58 -4.83 1.89
N ASP A 279 15.46 -5.56 1.78
CA ASP A 279 14.18 -5.16 2.39
C ASP A 279 14.36 -5.09 3.91
N ASN A 280 14.02 -3.93 4.52
CA ASN A 280 14.16 -3.70 5.95
C ASN A 280 12.89 -4.07 6.75
N ILE A 281 11.85 -4.53 6.06
CA ILE A 281 10.56 -4.90 6.65
C ILE A 281 10.33 -6.41 6.56
N VAL A 282 10.56 -7.03 5.40
CA VAL A 282 10.25 -8.46 5.14
C VAL A 282 11.46 -9.37 5.31
#